data_AF-A0AAD0U0D8-F1
#
_entry.id   AF-A0AAD0U0D8-F1
#
_cell.length_a   1.000
_cell.length_b   1.000
_cell.length_c   1.000
_cell.angle_alpha   90.00
_cell.angle_beta   90.00
_cell.angle_gamma   90.00
#
_symmetry.space_group_name_H-M   'P 1'
#
loop_
_entity.id
_entity.type
_entity.pdbx_description
1 polymer ?
#
loop_
_entity_poly.entity_id
_entity_poly.type
_entity_poly.pdbx_seq_one_letter_code
_entity_poly.pdbx_strand_id
1 'polypeptide(L)'
;MLNSFPQLLIVYNELEIAHDKQEQEACLHSVTQSELSNVRVLNKQGEYVDLQGAACAPLSQEQLAQLVTTYLLNEGQCCLGKIKTLNTKQAFDLLGL
;
A
#
# COMPACT_ATOMS: atom_id res chain seq x y z
N MET A 1 7.42 7.33 9.65
CA MET A 1 7.40 6.57 10.93
C MET A 1 6.46 5.35 10.80
N LEU A 2 6.93 4.13 11.06
CA LEU A 2 6.13 2.89 10.98
C LEU A 2 4.94 2.80 11.96
N ASN A 3 4.78 3.77 12.87
CA ASN A 3 3.69 3.81 13.83
C ASN A 3 2.52 4.71 13.38
N SER A 4 2.55 5.23 12.14
CA SER A 4 1.47 6.07 11.60
C SER A 4 0.55 5.22 10.74
N PHE A 5 -0.65 4.95 11.23
CA PHE A 5 -1.69 4.16 10.55
C PHE A 5 -2.87 5.02 10.06
N PRO A 6 -3.69 4.53 9.12
CA PRO A 6 -3.50 3.33 8.28
C PRO A 6 -2.28 3.40 7.36
N GLN A 7 -1.84 2.23 6.92
CA GLN A 7 -0.70 2.05 6.04
C GLN A 7 -1.11 1.20 4.83
N LEU A 8 -0.50 1.53 3.70
CA LEU A 8 -0.59 0.76 2.48
C LEU A 8 0.64 -0.14 2.40
N LEU A 9 0.43 -1.44 2.52
CA LEU A 9 1.46 -2.47 2.43
C LEU A 9 1.50 -2.99 0.99
N ILE A 10 2.64 -2.83 0.34
CA ILE A 10 2.86 -3.34 -1.02
C ILE A 10 3.71 -4.61 -0.92
N VAL A 11 3.06 -5.75 -1.18
CA VAL A 11 3.65 -7.09 -1.14
C VAL A 11 3.45 -7.71 -2.52
N TYR A 12 4.52 -8.02 -3.27
CA TYR A 12 4.42 -8.59 -4.63
C TYR A 12 3.56 -7.85 -5.65
N ASN A 13 3.49 -6.53 -5.57
CA ASN A 13 2.55 -5.75 -6.38
C ASN A 13 1.07 -6.07 -6.09
N GLU A 14 0.79 -6.58 -4.91
CA GLU A 14 -0.52 -6.54 -4.29
C GLU A 14 -0.52 -5.48 -3.20
N LEU A 15 -1.67 -4.88 -3.00
CA LEU A 15 -1.89 -3.84 -2.00
C LEU A 15 -2.73 -4.43 -0.88
N GLU A 16 -2.20 -4.34 0.32
CA GLU A 16 -2.90 -4.65 1.56
C GLU A 16 -3.03 -3.37 2.39
N ILE A 17 -4.10 -3.26 3.17
CA ILE A 17 -4.35 -2.10 4.03
C ILE A 17 -4.27 -2.57 5.49
N ALA A 18 -3.40 -1.94 6.26
CA ALA A 18 -3.33 -2.14 7.70
C ALA A 18 -3.81 -0.88 8.41
N HIS A 19 -4.90 -0.97 9.18
CA HIS A 19 -5.45 0.12 9.99
C HIS A 19 -4.76 0.24 11.35
N ASP A 20 -4.10 -0.83 11.79
CA ASP A 20 -3.31 -0.85 12.99
C ASP A 20 -2.14 -1.84 12.87
N LYS A 21 -1.35 -1.94 13.95
CA LYS A 21 -0.18 -2.80 14.02
C LYS A 21 -0.54 -4.29 13.96
N GLN A 22 -1.68 -4.69 14.53
CA GLN A 22 -2.10 -6.08 14.55
C GLN A 22 -2.48 -6.54 13.14
N GLU A 23 -3.21 -5.71 12.39
CA GLU A 23 -3.52 -5.98 10.98
C GLU A 23 -2.24 -6.05 10.13
N GLN A 24 -1.29 -5.14 10.36
CA GLN A 24 0.00 -5.19 9.67
C GLN A 24 0.73 -6.52 9.94
N GLU A 25 0.85 -6.94 11.20
CA GLU A 25 1.49 -8.21 11.55
C GLU A 25 0.75 -9.40 10.92
N ALA A 26 -0.58 -9.37 10.90
CA ALA A 26 -1.39 -10.40 10.25
C ALA A 26 -1.16 -10.47 8.72
N CYS A 27 -1.09 -9.33 8.03
CA CYS A 27 -0.74 -9.27 6.61
C CYS A 27 0.65 -9.84 6.34
N LEU A 28 1.62 -9.60 7.22
CA LEU A 28 3.00 -10.06 7.04
C LEU A 28 3.19 -11.54 7.42
N HIS A 29 2.30 -12.10 8.25
CA HIS A 29 2.37 -13.51 8.66
C HIS A 29 2.18 -14.50 7.50
N SER A 30 1.47 -14.10 6.44
CA SER A 30 1.27 -14.90 5.23
C SER A 30 2.39 -14.73 4.18
N VAL A 31 3.32 -13.80 4.40
CA VAL A 31 4.40 -13.46 3.47
C VAL A 31 5.63 -14.30 3.79
N THR A 32 6.23 -14.94 2.78
CA THR A 32 7.41 -15.76 3.02
C THR A 32 8.65 -14.90 3.28
N GLN A 33 9.65 -15.49 3.95
CA GLN A 33 10.75 -14.73 4.53
C GLN A 33 11.65 -14.05 3.48
N SER A 34 11.77 -14.63 2.28
CA SER A 34 12.46 -14.03 1.13
C SER A 34 11.81 -12.73 0.66
N GLU A 35 10.55 -12.53 1.00
CA GLU A 35 9.66 -11.56 0.36
C GLU A 35 9.44 -10.35 1.24
N LEU A 36 9.57 -10.53 2.56
CA LEU A 36 9.61 -9.46 3.56
C LEU A 36 10.65 -8.39 3.21
N SER A 37 11.75 -8.77 2.55
CA SER A 37 12.80 -7.84 2.09
C SER A 37 12.35 -6.89 0.98
N ASN A 38 11.26 -7.21 0.27
CA ASN A 38 10.70 -6.42 -0.82
C ASN A 38 9.43 -5.67 -0.44
N VAL A 39 8.93 -5.86 0.79
CA VAL A 39 7.74 -5.17 1.27
C VAL A 39 8.01 -3.67 1.40
N ARG A 40 7.13 -2.87 0.82
CA ARG A 40 7.15 -1.41 0.94
C ARG A 40 5.92 -0.98 1.70
N VAL A 41 6.11 -0.03 2.60
CA VAL A 41 5.07 0.59 3.39
C VAL A 41 4.95 2.02 2.91
N LEU A 42 3.78 2.38 2.41
CA LEU A 42 3.41 3.77 2.14
C LEU A 42 2.56 4.28 3.30
N ASN A 43 3.09 5.25 4.03
CA ASN A 43 2.40 5.83 5.18
C ASN A 43 1.53 7.04 4.80
N LYS A 44 0.67 7.48 5.73
CA LYS A 44 -0.19 8.66 5.55
C LYS A 44 0.57 9.97 5.30
N GLN A 45 1.83 10.07 5.69
CA GLN A 45 2.66 11.25 5.38
C GLN A 45 3.16 11.25 3.93
N GLY A 46 2.94 10.18 3.17
CA GLY A 46 3.41 10.05 1.80
C GLY A 46 4.81 9.46 1.67
N GLU A 47 5.37 8.95 2.76
CA GLU A 47 6.71 8.37 2.77
C GLU A 47 6.65 6.88 2.43
N TYR A 48 7.58 6.43 1.59
CA TYR A 48 7.84 5.03 1.32
C TYR A 48 8.98 4.54 2.21
N VAL A 49 8.68 3.55 3.05
CA VAL A 49 9.67 2.92 3.94
C VAL A 49 9.62 1.40 3.81
N ASP A 50 10.68 0.72 4.20
CA ASP A 50 10.66 -0.74 4.39
C ASP A 50 10.09 -1.12 5.77
N LEU A 51 10.05 -2.42 6.06
CA LEU A 51 9.59 -2.95 7.36
C LEU A 51 10.50 -2.56 8.56
N GLN A 52 11.69 -2.03 8.30
CA GLN A 52 12.61 -1.51 9.33
C GLN A 52 12.44 0.01 9.52
N GLY A 53 11.63 0.65 8.66
CA GLY A 53 11.37 2.09 8.69
C GLY A 53 12.41 2.90 7.93
N ALA A 54 13.30 2.24 7.18
CA ALA A 54 14.26 2.90 6.32
C ALA A 54 13.59 3.36 5.03
N ALA A 55 13.92 4.56 4.56
CA ALA A 55 13.37 5.09 3.32
C ALA A 55 13.72 4.18 2.14
N CYS A 56 12.74 3.89 1.29
CA CYS A 56 12.91 3.05 0.11
C CYS A 56 12.43 3.76 -1.16
N ALA A 57 12.72 3.18 -2.32
CA ALA A 57 12.37 3.78 -3.60
C ALA A 57 10.83 3.88 -3.75
N PRO A 58 10.29 5.08 -4.05
CA PRO A 58 8.86 5.26 -4.22
C PRO A 58 8.36 4.53 -5.47
N LEU A 59 7.07 4.21 -5.49
CA LEU A 59 6.40 3.73 -6.69
C LEU A 59 6.17 4.89 -7.66
N SER A 60 6.09 4.57 -8.96
CA SER A 60 5.56 5.54 -9.92
C SER A 60 4.07 5.80 -9.66
N GLN A 61 3.56 6.94 -10.13
CA GLN A 61 2.14 7.25 -10.00
C GLN A 61 1.25 6.27 -10.77
N GLU A 62 1.73 5.71 -11.89
CA GLU A 62 0.99 4.65 -12.60
C GLU A 62 0.96 3.35 -11.79
N GLN A 63 2.08 2.97 -11.18
CA GLN A 63 2.15 1.77 -10.35
C GLN A 63 1.20 1.89 -9.16
N LEU A 64 1.20 3.04 -8.48
CA LEU A 64 0.28 3.27 -7.37
C LEU A 64 -1.18 3.22 -7.83
N ALA A 65 -1.51 3.84 -8.97
CA ALA A 65 -2.86 3.76 -9.55
C ALA A 65 -3.27 2.32 -9.84
N GLN A 66 -2.39 1.52 -10.45
CA GLN A 66 -2.68 0.13 -10.75
C GLN A 66 -2.96 -0.67 -9.47
N LEU A 67 -2.14 -0.52 -8.44
CA LEU A 67 -2.31 -1.22 -7.17
C LEU A 67 -3.63 -0.89 -6.48
N VAL A 68 -3.91 0.40 -6.32
CA VAL A 68 -5.12 0.90 -5.65
C VAL A 68 -6.37 0.49 -6.43
N THR A 69 -6.36 0.62 -7.74
CA THR A 69 -7.52 0.24 -8.56
C THR A 69 -7.74 -1.26 -8.59
N THR A 70 -6.68 -2.08 -8.64
CA THR A 70 -6.79 -3.55 -8.50
C THR A 70 -7.40 -3.94 -7.15
N TYR A 71 -6.92 -3.34 -6.06
CA TYR A 71 -7.47 -3.58 -4.72
C TYR A 71 -8.97 -3.26 -4.66
N LEU A 72 -9.36 -2.07 -5.12
CA LEU A 72 -10.76 -1.65 -5.11
C LEU A 72 -11.65 -2.50 -6.03
N LEU A 73 -11.12 -2.99 -7.15
CA LEU A 73 -11.83 -3.96 -8.00
C LEU A 73 -12.09 -5.28 -7.25
N ASN A 74 -11.12 -5.76 -6.48
CA ASN A 74 -11.27 -6.97 -5.65
C ASN A 74 -12.29 -6.78 -4.53
N GLU A 75 -12.38 -5.58 -3.95
CA GLU A 75 -13.43 -5.17 -3.00
C GLU A 75 -14.79 -4.90 -3.65
N GLY A 76 -14.93 -5.10 -4.97
CA GLY A 76 -16.18 -5.00 -5.71
C GLY A 76 -16.53 -3.59 -6.21
N GLN A 77 -15.65 -2.60 -6.07
CA GLN A 77 -15.85 -1.30 -6.73
C GLN A 77 -15.66 -1.42 -8.25
N CYS A 78 -16.48 -0.69 -9.01
CA CYS A 78 -16.41 -0.68 -10.47
C CYS A 78 -16.12 0.74 -11.01
N CYS A 79 -15.89 0.87 -12.32
CA CYS A 79 -15.66 2.14 -13.02
C CYS A 79 -14.31 2.85 -12.75
N LEU A 80 -13.29 2.12 -12.31
CA LEU A 80 -11.96 2.67 -12.00
C LEU A 80 -11.04 2.85 -13.22
N GLY A 81 -11.42 2.35 -14.40
CA GLY A 81 -10.55 2.31 -15.60
C GLY A 81 -10.13 3.67 -16.19
N LYS A 82 -10.65 4.79 -15.68
CA LYS A 82 -10.21 6.14 -16.05
C LYS A 82 -9.03 6.63 -15.20
N ILE A 83 -8.76 5.99 -14.06
CA ILE A 83 -7.69 6.35 -13.14
C ILE A 83 -6.40 5.71 -13.64
N LYS A 84 -5.53 6.52 -14.24
CA LYS A 84 -4.24 6.07 -14.81
C LYS A 84 -3.04 6.40 -13.92
N THR A 85 -3.19 7.41 -13.08
CA THR A 85 -2.15 7.92 -12.19
C THR A 85 -2.79 8.35 -10.88
N LEU A 86 -2.10 8.09 -9.77
CA LEU A 86 -2.45 8.58 -8.44
C LEU A 86 -1.19 9.12 -7.78
N ASN A 87 -1.31 10.28 -7.12
CA ASN A 87 -0.38 10.62 -6.06
C ASN A 87 -0.82 9.98 -4.74
N THR A 88 0.05 9.99 -3.73
CA THR A 88 -0.24 9.35 -2.45
C THR A 88 -1.54 9.83 -1.81
N LYS A 89 -1.78 11.15 -1.78
CA LYS A 89 -2.99 11.70 -1.17
C LYS A 89 -4.25 11.18 -1.87
N GLN A 90 -4.26 11.17 -3.21
CA GLN A 90 -5.38 10.65 -3.97
C GLN A 90 -5.60 9.14 -3.75
N ALA A 91 -4.53 8.38 -3.52
CA ALA A 91 -4.65 6.96 -3.19
C ALA A 91 -5.37 6.75 -1.85
N PHE A 92 -4.96 7.46 -0.78
CA PHE A 92 -5.64 7.37 0.51
C PHE A 92 -7.08 7.89 0.43
N ASP A 93 -7.33 9.02 -0.23
CA ASP A 93 -8.67 9.59 -0.40
C ASP A 93 -9.61 8.60 -1.14
N LEU A 94 -9.11 7.92 -2.18
CA LEU A 94 -9.89 6.95 -2.97
C LEU A 94 -10.21 5.67 -2.20
N LEU A 95 -9.31 5.26 -1.31
CA LEU A 95 -9.52 4.13 -0.38
C LEU A 95 -10.39 4.52 0.83
N GLY A 96 -10.73 5.80 1.00
CA GLY A 96 -11.52 6.29 2.12
C GLY A 96 -10.77 6.34 3.45
N LEU A 97 -9.44 6.54 3.41
CA LEU A 97 -8.52 6.45 4.55
C LEU A 97 -8.03 7.79 5.11
#